data_AF-A0A7C2B741-F1
#
_entry.id   AF-A0A7C2B741-F1
#
_cell.length_a   1.000
_cell.length_b   1.000
_cell.length_c   1.000
_cell.angle_alpha   90.00
_cell.angle_beta   90.00
_cell.angle_gamma   90.00
#
_symmetry.space_group_name_H-M   'P 1'
#
loop_
_entity.id
_entity.type
_entity.pdbx_description
1 polymer ?
#
loop_
_entity_poly.entity_id
_entity_poly.type
_entity_poly.pdbx_seq_one_letter_code
_entity_poly.pdbx_strand_id
1 'polypeptide(L)'
;MTRLLIVVALAAGLLLGWLLLTGASRSPASLQPESQPAQLALPLRQAGQARTYVVLMRADGGFRFDPPALRLEPGDSVLWLNLGDNHSTTAYHPANRKAGKVRAELRIPPGAKPWDSGILGIGDKGLTFERTFQIQGTYDYYCLPHEFLGMVGRLVVGQPGGPAEEKPLSAGLSKAAQQKMPSTALVMTGLGNWAAEINQVLFQVFQQDHPGALKQVKALLAAYRAGQGQANSLYAVLQRSGAQGQFAELLAQYGKLLQIQGSFEELSQQADQLKTILTQAGERLATR
;
A
#
# COMPACT_ATOMS: atom_id res chain seq x y z
N MET A 1 -20.44 4.42 -62.35
CA MET A 1 -21.11 5.07 -63.50
C MET A 1 -22.56 5.28 -63.07
N THR A 2 -23.15 6.46 -62.83
CA THR A 2 -22.95 7.80 -63.38
C THR A 2 -23.86 8.78 -62.60
N ARG A 3 -23.36 10.00 -62.29
CA ARG A 3 -24.05 11.30 -62.00
C ARG A 3 -24.97 11.40 -60.78
N LEU A 4 -24.67 12.23 -59.76
CA LEU A 4 -24.65 13.70 -59.70
C LEU A 4 -26.03 14.34 -59.95
N LEU A 5 -26.65 14.85 -58.89
CA LEU A 5 -27.69 15.87 -58.96
C LEU A 5 -27.32 17.01 -58.01
N ILE A 6 -26.97 18.13 -58.63
CA ILE A 6 -26.83 19.47 -58.06
C ILE A 6 -28.24 20.08 -58.06
N VAL A 7 -28.64 20.71 -56.96
CA VAL A 7 -29.67 21.77 -56.97
C VAL A 7 -29.07 22.99 -56.29
N VAL A 8 -29.05 24.10 -57.04
CA VAL A 8 -28.67 25.45 -56.65
C VAL A 8 -29.91 26.34 -56.73
N ALA A 9 -29.89 27.45 -55.98
CA ALA A 9 -30.73 28.66 -56.04
C ALA A 9 -31.89 28.72 -55.01
N LEU A 10 -32.19 29.83 -54.31
CA LEU A 10 -31.73 31.22 -54.31
C LEU A 10 -32.18 31.91 -53.00
N ALA A 11 -31.24 32.61 -52.34
CA ALA A 11 -31.31 33.99 -51.85
C ALA A 11 -32.58 34.56 -51.15
N ALA A 12 -32.38 35.05 -49.93
CA ALA A 12 -32.87 36.35 -49.47
C ALA A 12 -32.00 36.84 -48.30
N GLY A 13 -31.22 37.90 -48.55
CA GLY A 13 -30.47 38.59 -47.50
C GLY A 13 -31.37 39.49 -46.67
N LEU A 14 -30.94 39.78 -45.44
CA LEU A 14 -31.17 41.06 -44.78
C LEU A 14 -30.06 41.27 -43.75
N LEU A 15 -29.47 42.46 -43.85
CA LEU A 15 -28.40 43.03 -43.05
C LEU A 15 -28.80 43.14 -41.57
N LEU A 16 -27.83 43.05 -40.66
CA LEU A 16 -27.48 44.10 -39.68
C LEU A 16 -26.60 43.54 -38.55
N GLY A 17 -25.54 44.28 -38.23
CA GLY A 17 -24.94 44.27 -36.88
C GLY A 17 -23.59 43.58 -36.77
N TRP A 18 -22.53 44.29 -37.17
CA TRP A 18 -21.20 44.05 -36.61
C TRP A 18 -21.18 44.60 -35.18
N LEU A 19 -21.15 43.72 -34.18
CA LEU A 19 -20.75 44.07 -32.83
C LEU A 19 -19.49 43.27 -32.49
N LEU A 20 -18.33 43.92 -32.60
CA LEU A 20 -17.06 43.38 -32.13
C LEU A 20 -17.07 43.38 -30.59
N LEU A 21 -17.61 42.31 -30.00
CA LEU A 21 -17.31 41.95 -28.63
C LEU A 21 -15.94 41.30 -28.62
N THR A 22 -14.91 42.04 -28.21
CA THR A 22 -13.61 41.48 -27.82
C THR A 22 -13.80 40.69 -26.52
N GLY A 23 -14.38 39.50 -26.63
CA GLY A 23 -14.39 38.51 -25.57
C GLY A 23 -13.02 37.86 -25.52
N ALA A 24 -12.21 38.23 -24.53
CA ALA A 24 -11.01 37.46 -24.19
C ALA A 24 -11.44 36.04 -23.79
N SER A 25 -11.32 35.10 -24.72
CA SER A 25 -11.48 33.67 -24.46
C SER A 25 -10.38 33.25 -23.49
N ARG A 26 -10.70 33.23 -22.19
CA ARG A 26 -9.88 32.49 -21.22
C ARG A 26 -10.00 31.02 -21.57
N SER A 27 -8.93 30.45 -22.12
CA SER A 27 -8.75 29.00 -22.19
C SER A 27 -9.01 28.43 -20.79
N PRO A 28 -9.78 27.32 -20.65
CA PRO A 28 -9.87 26.65 -19.37
C PRO A 28 -8.45 26.23 -18.99
N ALA A 29 -8.00 26.67 -17.81
CA ALA A 29 -6.73 26.23 -17.26
C ALA A 29 -6.73 24.70 -17.27
N SER A 30 -5.82 24.11 -18.04
CA SER A 30 -5.53 22.69 -17.92
C SER A 30 -5.13 22.46 -16.48
N LEU A 31 -5.99 21.78 -15.71
CA LEU A 31 -5.59 21.21 -14.43
C LEU A 31 -4.39 20.32 -14.75
N GLN A 32 -3.20 20.75 -14.35
CA GLN A 32 -2.04 19.88 -14.38
C GLN A 32 -2.41 18.63 -13.57
N PRO A 33 -2.12 17.41 -14.07
CA PRO A 33 -2.33 16.23 -13.27
C PRO A 33 -1.60 16.44 -11.94
N GLU A 34 -2.34 16.34 -10.86
CA GLU A 34 -1.84 16.37 -9.49
C GLU A 34 -0.58 15.51 -9.45
N SER A 35 0.55 16.08 -9.01
CA SER A 35 1.84 15.38 -9.03
C SER A 35 1.68 14.07 -8.27
N GLN A 36 1.74 12.95 -9.00
CA GLN A 36 1.62 11.63 -8.38
C GLN A 36 2.65 11.52 -7.25
N PRO A 37 2.28 10.99 -6.07
CA PRO A 37 3.21 10.85 -4.96
C PRO A 37 4.44 10.10 -5.43
N ALA A 38 5.62 10.51 -4.93
CA ALA A 38 6.89 9.91 -5.31
C ALA A 38 6.85 8.39 -5.05
N GLN A 39 6.78 7.60 -6.12
CA GLN A 39 6.76 6.15 -6.03
C GLN A 39 8.19 5.66 -5.85
N LEU A 40 8.51 5.09 -4.70
CA LEU A 40 9.81 4.51 -4.48
C LEU A 40 9.97 3.23 -5.30
N ALA A 41 11.18 2.96 -5.75
CA ALA A 41 11.52 1.63 -6.23
C ALA A 41 11.25 0.60 -5.12
N LEU A 42 10.51 -0.47 -5.47
CA LEU A 42 10.20 -1.53 -4.53
C LEU A 42 11.51 -2.27 -4.12
N PRO A 43 11.76 -2.46 -2.83
CA PRO A 43 12.97 -3.11 -2.36
C PRO A 43 13.03 -4.56 -2.85
N LEU A 44 14.23 -4.98 -3.26
CA LEU A 44 14.53 -6.35 -3.67
C LEU A 44 13.69 -6.88 -4.84
N ARG A 45 12.91 -6.02 -5.52
CA ARG A 45 12.08 -6.39 -6.66
C ARG A 45 12.96 -6.70 -7.87
N GLN A 46 12.90 -7.95 -8.30
CA GLN A 46 13.42 -8.38 -9.60
C GLN A 46 12.28 -8.44 -10.61
N ALA A 47 12.54 -8.03 -11.85
CA ALA A 47 11.53 -8.06 -12.91
C ALA A 47 11.05 -9.50 -13.15
N GLY A 48 9.74 -9.70 -13.26
CA GLY A 48 9.13 -11.00 -13.56
C GLY A 48 9.08 -12.02 -12.40
N GLN A 49 9.59 -11.68 -11.21
CA GLN A 49 9.57 -12.60 -10.06
C GLN A 49 8.48 -12.22 -9.05
N ALA A 50 7.55 -13.13 -8.76
CA ALA A 50 6.58 -12.93 -7.68
C ALA A 50 7.29 -12.82 -6.32
N ARG A 51 6.81 -11.93 -5.45
CA ARG A 51 7.28 -11.76 -4.07
C ARG A 51 6.20 -12.10 -3.07
N THR A 52 6.59 -12.58 -1.89
CA THR A 52 5.71 -12.68 -0.72
C THR A 52 6.11 -11.60 0.28
N TYR A 53 5.17 -10.71 0.62
CA TYR A 53 5.38 -9.65 1.60
C TYR A 53 4.78 -10.05 2.96
N VAL A 54 5.55 -9.86 4.04
CA VAL A 54 5.10 -10.21 5.40
C VAL A 54 4.44 -9.02 6.09
N VAL A 55 3.18 -9.24 6.50
CA VAL A 55 2.42 -8.34 7.37
C VAL A 55 2.28 -9.00 8.74
N LEU A 56 2.72 -8.31 9.78
CA LEU A 56 2.51 -8.74 11.16
C LEU A 56 1.12 -8.29 11.62
N MET A 57 0.39 -9.19 12.28
CA MET A 57 -0.82 -8.87 13.03
C MET A 57 -0.44 -8.69 14.49
N ARG A 58 -0.67 -7.49 15.01
CA ARG A 58 -0.13 -7.03 16.29
C ARG A 58 -1.23 -6.55 17.23
N ALA A 59 -1.02 -6.77 18.52
CA ALA A 59 -1.86 -6.31 19.62
C ALA A 59 -1.13 -5.32 20.57
N ASP A 60 0.20 -5.27 20.52
CA ASP A 60 1.03 -4.39 21.35
C ASP A 60 0.92 -2.92 20.90
N GLY A 61 0.59 -1.97 21.78
CA GLY A 61 0.36 -0.58 21.33
C GLY A 61 -0.88 -0.41 20.43
N GLY A 62 -1.78 -1.40 20.43
CA GLY A 62 -3.06 -1.39 19.72
C GLY A 62 -3.13 -2.38 18.54
N PHE A 63 -4.35 -2.80 18.23
CA PHE A 63 -4.62 -3.75 17.15
C PHE A 63 -4.36 -3.15 15.78
N ARG A 64 -3.40 -3.71 15.03
CA ARG A 64 -2.99 -3.20 13.71
C ARG A 64 -2.39 -4.28 12.81
N PHE A 65 -2.45 -4.02 11.51
CA PHE A 65 -1.58 -4.64 10.52
C PHE A 65 -0.29 -3.83 10.40
N ASP A 66 0.85 -4.50 10.29
CA ASP A 66 2.17 -3.90 10.23
C ASP A 66 3.01 -4.55 9.11
N PRO A 67 3.23 -3.88 7.97
CA PRO A 67 2.69 -2.58 7.61
C PRO A 67 1.19 -2.63 7.26
N PRO A 68 0.44 -1.52 7.41
CA PRO A 68 -0.97 -1.48 7.05
C PRO A 68 -1.20 -1.23 5.55
N ALA A 69 -0.17 -0.75 4.83
CA ALA A 69 -0.24 -0.35 3.42
C ALA A 69 0.82 -1.10 2.59
N LEU A 70 0.43 -1.73 1.49
CA LEU A 70 1.38 -2.41 0.59
C LEU A 70 1.03 -2.23 -0.88
N ARG A 71 2.04 -1.91 -1.69
CA ARG A 71 1.94 -1.98 -3.14
C ARG A 71 2.39 -3.36 -3.60
N LEU A 72 1.63 -3.98 -4.47
CA LEU A 72 1.87 -5.29 -5.03
C LEU A 72 1.89 -5.18 -6.55
N GLU A 73 2.54 -6.11 -7.22
CA GLU A 73 2.30 -6.36 -8.64
C GLU A 73 1.47 -7.66 -8.79
N PRO A 74 0.76 -7.85 -9.91
CA PRO A 74 0.08 -9.12 -10.18
C PRO A 74 1.02 -10.32 -10.01
N GLY A 75 0.57 -11.30 -9.25
CA GLY A 75 1.32 -12.50 -8.88
C GLY A 75 2.03 -12.44 -7.53
N ASP A 76 2.15 -11.26 -6.91
CA ASP A 76 2.70 -11.15 -5.56
C ASP A 76 1.73 -11.73 -4.51
N SER A 77 2.29 -12.25 -3.42
CA SER A 77 1.57 -12.75 -2.24
C SER A 77 1.74 -11.82 -1.04
N VAL A 78 0.77 -11.88 -0.14
CA VAL A 78 0.89 -11.35 1.23
C VAL A 78 0.73 -12.49 2.21
N LEU A 79 1.67 -12.60 3.16
CA LEU A 79 1.61 -13.50 4.29
C LEU A 79 1.33 -12.69 5.55
N TRP A 80 0.19 -12.92 6.18
CA TRP A 80 -0.14 -12.35 7.48
C TRP A 80 0.31 -13.30 8.58
N LEU A 81 1.23 -12.85 9.43
CA LEU A 81 1.76 -13.59 10.58
C LEU A 81 1.12 -13.08 11.87
N ASN A 82 0.48 -13.96 12.63
CA ASN A 82 -0.08 -13.62 13.92
C ASN A 82 0.99 -13.71 15.03
N LEU A 83 1.27 -12.59 15.70
CA LEU A 83 2.21 -12.54 16.83
C LEU A 83 1.53 -12.72 18.22
N GLY A 84 0.23 -13.01 18.24
CA GLY A 84 -0.57 -13.29 19.44
C GLY A 84 -1.92 -12.57 19.41
N ASP A 85 -2.84 -12.92 20.32
CA ASP A 85 -4.26 -12.50 20.30
C ASP A 85 -5.06 -13.11 19.13
N ASN A 86 -6.37 -12.90 19.13
CA ASN A 86 -7.29 -13.34 18.10
C ASN A 86 -7.32 -12.34 16.95
N HIS A 87 -6.69 -12.70 15.84
CA HIS A 87 -6.67 -11.87 14.64
C HIS A 87 -7.32 -12.56 13.45
N SER A 88 -7.57 -11.79 12.41
CA SER A 88 -7.97 -12.30 11.10
C SER A 88 -7.56 -11.31 10.02
N THR A 89 -7.57 -11.76 8.78
CA THR A 89 -7.52 -10.91 7.59
C THR A 89 -8.74 -11.24 6.74
N THR A 90 -9.58 -10.24 6.50
CA THR A 90 -10.85 -10.38 5.79
C THR A 90 -11.03 -9.24 4.81
N ALA A 91 -11.34 -9.56 3.55
CA ALA A 91 -11.67 -8.56 2.55
C ALA A 91 -13.00 -7.87 2.87
N TYR A 92 -13.10 -6.57 2.59
CA TYR A 92 -14.39 -5.90 2.48
C TYR A 92 -15.11 -6.39 1.21
N HIS A 93 -16.01 -7.37 1.37
CA HIS A 93 -16.78 -7.96 0.29
C HIS A 93 -18.11 -8.56 0.78
N PRO A 94 -19.23 -8.44 0.02
CA PRO A 94 -20.54 -8.95 0.41
C PRO A 94 -20.58 -10.45 0.76
N ALA A 95 -19.79 -11.27 0.05
CA ALA A 95 -19.71 -12.71 0.30
C ALA A 95 -19.09 -13.07 1.68
N ASN A 96 -18.36 -12.16 2.32
CA ASN A 96 -17.83 -12.36 3.67
C ASN A 96 -18.86 -12.05 4.76
N ARG A 97 -20.10 -11.68 4.39
CA ARG A 97 -21.19 -11.41 5.33
C ARG A 97 -21.67 -12.71 5.99
N LYS A 98 -21.05 -13.09 7.10
CA LYS A 98 -21.59 -14.14 7.99
C LYS A 98 -22.68 -13.54 8.89
N ALA A 99 -23.92 -14.02 8.75
CA ALA A 99 -25.06 -13.83 9.67
C ALA A 99 -25.22 -12.42 10.28
N GLY A 100 -25.17 -11.37 9.45
CA GLY A 100 -25.61 -10.02 9.83
C GLY A 100 -24.68 -9.23 10.76
N LYS A 101 -23.48 -9.71 11.09
CA LYS A 101 -22.53 -9.02 12.01
C LYS A 101 -21.26 -8.47 11.33
N VAL A 102 -21.11 -8.69 10.03
CA VAL A 102 -19.89 -8.35 9.29
C VAL A 102 -20.17 -7.23 8.29
N ARG A 103 -19.31 -6.19 8.29
CA ARG A 103 -19.36 -5.10 7.29
C ARG A 103 -19.15 -5.71 5.90
N ALA A 104 -20.07 -5.44 4.99
CA ALA A 104 -20.21 -6.15 3.72
C ALA A 104 -19.94 -5.26 2.50
N GLU A 105 -19.35 -4.07 2.71
CA GLU A 105 -19.09 -3.12 1.64
C GLU A 105 -18.16 -3.76 0.60
N LEU A 106 -18.49 -3.65 -0.68
CA LEU A 106 -17.59 -4.13 -1.73
C LEU A 106 -16.47 -3.11 -1.91
N ARG A 107 -15.25 -3.45 -1.48
CA ARG A 107 -14.04 -2.60 -1.57
C ARG A 107 -12.81 -3.39 -2.03
N ILE A 108 -13.02 -4.35 -2.93
CA ILE A 108 -11.97 -5.03 -3.67
C ILE A 108 -12.31 -5.01 -5.16
N PRO A 109 -11.32 -5.20 -6.07
CA PRO A 109 -11.57 -5.10 -7.51
C PRO A 109 -12.60 -6.12 -8.01
N PRO A 110 -13.41 -5.76 -9.02
CA PRO A 110 -14.31 -6.71 -9.67
C PRO A 110 -13.56 -7.92 -10.20
N GLY A 111 -14.10 -9.13 -10.00
CA GLY A 111 -13.46 -10.39 -10.40
C GLY A 111 -12.39 -10.90 -9.43
N ALA A 112 -11.96 -10.11 -8.44
CA ALA A 112 -11.12 -10.63 -7.37
C ALA A 112 -11.93 -11.54 -6.43
N LYS A 113 -11.41 -12.73 -6.13
CA LYS A 113 -12.05 -13.63 -5.15
C LYS A 113 -12.00 -12.99 -3.76
N PRO A 114 -13.09 -12.96 -2.96
CA PRO A 114 -13.01 -12.53 -1.56
C PRO A 114 -12.14 -13.48 -0.72
N TRP A 115 -11.72 -13.03 0.46
CA TRP A 115 -11.08 -13.89 1.46
C TRP A 115 -11.51 -13.55 2.88
N ASP A 116 -11.47 -14.57 3.73
CA ASP A 116 -11.61 -14.53 5.19
C ASP A 116 -10.69 -15.64 5.72
N SER A 117 -9.67 -15.28 6.51
CA SER A 117 -8.76 -16.27 7.10
C SER A 117 -9.43 -17.12 8.20
N GLY A 118 -10.62 -16.73 8.66
CA GLY A 118 -11.11 -17.11 9.97
C GLY A 118 -10.31 -16.43 11.08
N ILE A 119 -10.73 -16.66 12.33
CA ILE A 119 -9.95 -16.22 13.49
C ILE A 119 -8.70 -17.10 13.57
N LEU A 120 -7.57 -16.47 13.32
CA LEU A 120 -6.25 -16.96 13.65
C LEU A 120 -6.06 -16.67 15.14
N GLY A 121 -6.54 -17.56 16.00
CA GLY A 121 -6.40 -17.39 17.44
C GLY A 121 -7.18 -18.40 18.28
N ILE A 122 -6.42 -19.10 19.14
CA ILE A 122 -6.62 -19.62 20.51
C ILE A 122 -5.42 -20.56 20.73
N GLY A 123 -4.33 -20.09 21.37
CA GLY A 123 -3.22 -20.94 21.83
C GLY A 123 -1.81 -20.57 21.33
N ASP A 124 -1.62 -20.29 20.04
CA ASP A 124 -0.27 -20.23 19.45
C ASP A 124 0.07 -18.90 18.75
N LYS A 125 1.26 -18.36 19.04
CA LYS A 125 1.93 -17.39 18.17
C LYS A 125 2.44 -18.11 16.93
N GLY A 126 2.46 -17.44 15.79
CA GLY A 126 3.03 -18.00 14.55
C GLY A 126 2.03 -18.53 13.54
N LEU A 127 0.72 -18.45 13.83
CA LEU A 127 -0.30 -18.79 12.83
C LEU A 127 -0.19 -17.83 11.63
N THR A 128 -0.23 -18.40 10.43
CA THR A 128 -0.11 -17.65 9.19
C THR A 128 -1.31 -17.84 8.29
N PHE A 129 -1.59 -16.83 7.47
CA PHE A 129 -2.46 -16.94 6.30
C PHE A 129 -1.76 -16.28 5.13
N GLU A 130 -1.68 -16.97 3.99
CA GLU A 130 -1.05 -16.44 2.77
C GLU A 130 -2.08 -16.32 1.65
N ARG A 131 -1.95 -15.27 0.86
CA ARG A 131 -2.78 -15.07 -0.33
C ARG A 131 -2.00 -14.40 -1.46
N THR A 132 -2.10 -14.99 -2.65
CA THR A 132 -1.64 -14.40 -3.92
C THR A 132 -2.69 -13.47 -4.52
N PHE A 133 -2.24 -12.33 -5.05
CA PHE A 133 -3.07 -11.31 -5.65
C PHE A 133 -2.80 -11.20 -7.16
N GLN A 134 -3.84 -11.33 -7.97
CA GLN A 134 -3.74 -11.34 -9.43
C GLN A 134 -4.44 -10.17 -10.12
N ILE A 135 -5.57 -9.71 -9.55
CA ILE A 135 -6.40 -8.71 -10.21
C ILE A 135 -5.88 -7.32 -9.81
N GLN A 136 -5.64 -6.47 -10.82
CA GLN A 136 -5.24 -5.09 -10.59
C GLN A 136 -6.32 -4.30 -9.84
N GLY A 137 -5.91 -3.41 -8.95
CA GLY A 137 -6.78 -2.45 -8.26
C GLY A 137 -6.53 -2.37 -6.76
N THR A 138 -7.39 -1.65 -6.07
CA THR A 138 -7.28 -1.39 -4.63
C THR A 138 -8.12 -2.36 -3.81
N TYR A 139 -7.50 -2.92 -2.77
CA TYR A 139 -8.08 -3.89 -1.85
C TYR A 139 -8.08 -3.33 -0.43
N ASP A 140 -9.25 -3.01 0.10
CA ASP A 140 -9.40 -2.76 1.53
C ASP A 140 -9.70 -4.06 2.28
N TYR A 141 -9.10 -4.22 3.44
CA TYR A 141 -9.32 -5.38 4.31
C TYR A 141 -9.26 -5.01 5.79
N TYR A 142 -9.71 -5.91 6.64
CA TYR A 142 -9.83 -5.68 8.08
C TYR A 142 -9.61 -6.96 8.88
N CYS A 143 -9.41 -6.78 10.18
CA CYS A 143 -9.45 -7.85 11.16
C CYS A 143 -10.84 -7.90 11.78
N LEU A 144 -11.56 -9.00 11.60
CA LEU A 144 -12.94 -9.20 12.05
C LEU A 144 -13.19 -8.81 13.52
N PRO A 145 -12.41 -9.26 14.52
CA PRO A 145 -12.61 -8.86 15.91
C PRO A 145 -12.17 -7.44 16.23
N HIS A 146 -11.43 -6.75 15.35
CA HIS A 146 -10.75 -5.48 15.68
C HIS A 146 -10.98 -4.33 14.68
N GLU A 147 -11.87 -4.51 13.69
CA GLU A 147 -12.22 -3.47 12.71
C GLU A 147 -12.76 -2.21 13.38
N PHE A 148 -13.60 -2.39 14.40
CA PHE A 148 -14.18 -1.28 15.17
C PHE A 148 -13.15 -0.51 16.00
N LEU A 149 -11.95 -1.09 16.20
CA LEU A 149 -10.77 -0.45 16.81
C LEU A 149 -9.81 0.11 15.74
N GLY A 150 -10.18 -0.04 14.47
CA GLY A 150 -9.48 0.45 13.30
C GLY A 150 -8.33 -0.44 12.83
N MET A 151 -8.38 -1.75 13.12
CA MET A 151 -7.44 -2.71 12.53
C MET A 151 -7.83 -3.01 11.07
N VAL A 152 -7.40 -2.11 10.19
CA VAL A 152 -7.64 -2.13 8.74
C VAL A 152 -6.34 -2.00 7.96
N GLY A 153 -6.34 -2.48 6.73
CA GLY A 153 -5.23 -2.32 5.81
C GLY A 153 -5.71 -2.09 4.39
N ARG A 154 -4.79 -1.60 3.56
CA ARG A 154 -5.01 -1.35 2.13
C ARG A 154 -3.88 -1.93 1.31
N LEU A 155 -4.22 -2.66 0.26
CA LEU A 155 -3.28 -3.11 -0.77
C LEU A 155 -3.63 -2.46 -2.10
N VAL A 156 -2.63 -2.16 -2.93
CA VAL A 156 -2.82 -1.81 -4.33
C VAL A 156 -2.05 -2.81 -5.17
N VAL A 157 -2.73 -3.55 -6.04
CA VAL A 157 -2.10 -4.46 -7.01
C VAL A 157 -1.99 -3.71 -8.33
N GLY A 158 -0.78 -3.49 -8.84
CA GLY A 158 -0.52 -2.66 -10.02
C GLY A 158 -0.90 -1.20 -9.78
N GLN A 159 -1.99 -0.76 -10.41
CA GLN A 159 -2.51 0.61 -10.28
C GLN A 159 -3.75 0.66 -9.38
N PRO A 160 -3.95 1.77 -8.63
CA PRO A 160 -5.17 1.96 -7.85
C PRO A 160 -6.43 1.92 -8.72
N GLY A 161 -7.53 1.43 -8.15
CA GLY A 161 -8.82 1.45 -8.83
C GLY A 161 -9.87 0.54 -8.23
N GLY A 162 -11.08 0.62 -8.77
CA GLY A 162 -12.23 -0.17 -8.37
C GLY A 162 -12.94 0.36 -7.12
N PRO A 163 -13.85 -0.44 -6.53
CA PRO A 163 -14.81 0.01 -5.53
C PRO A 163 -14.21 0.67 -4.28
N ALA A 164 -12.98 0.32 -3.89
CA ALA A 164 -12.30 0.94 -2.75
C ALA A 164 -11.93 2.42 -3.00
N GLU A 165 -11.65 2.78 -4.24
CA GLU A 165 -11.35 4.17 -4.63
C GLU A 165 -12.63 4.96 -4.93
N GLU A 166 -13.64 4.30 -5.51
CA GLU A 166 -14.90 4.94 -5.90
C GLU A 166 -15.79 5.31 -4.70
N LYS A 167 -15.70 4.53 -3.61
CA LYS A 167 -16.58 4.68 -2.46
C LYS A 167 -15.87 5.39 -1.31
N PRO A 168 -16.49 6.44 -0.72
CA PRO A 168 -15.91 7.09 0.43
C PRO A 168 -15.78 6.10 1.60
N LEU A 169 -14.80 6.31 2.47
CA LEU A 169 -14.61 5.44 3.64
C LEU A 169 -15.84 5.45 4.56
N SER A 170 -16.62 6.53 4.58
CA SER A 170 -17.88 6.61 5.33
C SER A 170 -18.94 5.60 4.89
N ALA A 171 -18.81 5.02 3.68
CA ALA A 171 -19.66 3.93 3.22
C ALA A 171 -19.23 2.61 3.86
N GLY A 172 -19.91 2.24 4.95
CA GLY A 172 -19.87 0.88 5.50
C GLY A 172 -18.73 0.55 6.47
N LEU A 173 -17.75 1.45 6.70
CA LEU A 173 -16.69 1.26 7.68
C LEU A 173 -17.06 1.89 9.04
N SER A 174 -16.52 1.35 10.14
CA SER A 174 -16.59 2.01 11.45
C SER A 174 -15.84 3.35 11.46
N LYS A 175 -16.14 4.24 12.43
CA LYS A 175 -15.41 5.51 12.56
C LYS A 175 -13.91 5.31 12.75
N ALA A 176 -13.50 4.31 13.53
CA ALA A 176 -12.08 4.01 13.74
C ALA A 176 -11.42 3.50 12.45
N ALA A 177 -12.09 2.63 11.69
CA ALA A 177 -11.61 2.18 10.39
C ALA A 177 -11.49 3.32 9.37
N GLN A 178 -12.46 4.25 9.33
CA GLN A 178 -12.40 5.44 8.49
C GLN A 178 -11.16 6.30 8.79
N GLN A 179 -10.82 6.45 10.08
CA GLN A 179 -9.69 7.24 10.51
C GLN A 179 -8.33 6.55 10.27
N LYS A 180 -8.29 5.23 10.38
CA LYS A 180 -7.03 4.45 10.29
C LYS A 180 -6.78 3.80 8.94
N MET A 181 -7.73 3.84 8.00
CA MET A 181 -7.52 3.28 6.66
C MET A 181 -6.35 4.00 5.99
N PRO A 182 -5.31 3.27 5.53
CA PRO A 182 -4.21 3.91 4.82
C PRO A 182 -4.69 4.57 3.53
N SER A 183 -4.15 5.76 3.23
CA SER A 183 -4.41 6.41 1.95
C SER A 183 -3.75 5.64 0.80
N THR A 184 -4.35 5.72 -0.37
CA THR A 184 -3.77 5.17 -1.59
C THR A 184 -2.42 5.83 -1.90
N ALA A 185 -2.27 7.12 -1.62
CA ALA A 185 -0.99 7.82 -1.75
C ALA A 185 0.10 7.19 -0.87
N LEU A 186 -0.21 6.82 0.39
CA LEU A 186 0.73 6.13 1.27
C LEU A 186 1.12 4.77 0.70
N VAL A 187 0.15 4.00 0.20
CA VAL A 187 0.42 2.71 -0.45
C VAL A 187 1.41 2.88 -1.61
N MET A 188 1.16 3.87 -2.47
CA MET A 188 1.97 4.10 -3.67
C MET A 188 3.38 4.64 -3.38
N THR A 189 3.67 5.12 -2.16
CA THR A 189 5.04 5.47 -1.77
C THR A 189 5.98 4.26 -1.77
N GLY A 190 5.48 3.04 -1.49
CA GLY A 190 6.34 1.86 -1.34
C GLY A 190 7.09 1.78 -0.01
N LEU A 191 6.87 2.71 0.94
CA LEU A 191 7.46 2.64 2.29
C LEU A 191 7.00 1.39 3.05
N GLY A 192 5.73 1.01 2.87
CA GLY A 192 5.20 -0.24 3.41
C GLY A 192 5.95 -1.47 2.90
N ASN A 193 6.39 -1.48 1.64
CA ASN A 193 7.16 -2.60 1.11
C ASN A 193 8.52 -2.74 1.80
N TRP A 194 9.20 -1.63 2.13
CA TRP A 194 10.41 -1.68 2.96
C TRP A 194 10.14 -2.23 4.35
N ALA A 195 9.04 -1.84 4.98
CA ALA A 195 8.62 -2.38 6.27
C ALA A 195 8.31 -3.90 6.19
N ALA A 196 7.64 -4.37 5.13
CA ALA A 196 7.38 -5.80 4.94
C ALA A 196 8.65 -6.62 4.70
N GLU A 197 9.64 -6.09 3.98
CA GLU A 197 10.93 -6.76 3.82
C GLU A 197 11.75 -6.79 5.13
N ILE A 198 11.57 -5.81 6.00
CA ILE A 198 12.11 -5.85 7.38
C ILE A 198 11.39 -6.94 8.18
N ASN A 199 10.07 -7.05 8.07
CA ASN A 199 9.31 -8.13 8.71
C ASN A 199 9.67 -9.52 8.17
N GLN A 200 10.10 -9.64 6.90
CA GLN A 200 10.61 -10.89 6.34
C GLN A 200 11.82 -11.41 7.13
N VAL A 201 12.69 -10.52 7.63
CA VAL A 201 13.80 -10.90 8.51
C VAL A 201 13.28 -11.52 9.80
N LEU A 202 12.29 -10.87 10.46
CA LEU A 202 11.67 -11.41 11.68
C LEU A 202 10.97 -12.74 11.44
N PHE A 203 10.26 -12.88 10.31
CA PHE A 203 9.61 -14.12 9.94
C PHE A 203 10.62 -15.25 9.74
N GLN A 204 11.75 -14.99 9.08
CA GLN A 204 12.82 -15.98 8.92
C GLN A 204 13.40 -16.40 10.28
N VAL A 205 13.63 -15.45 11.19
CA VAL A 205 14.06 -15.77 12.57
C VAL A 205 13.02 -16.61 13.30
N PHE A 206 11.74 -16.28 13.16
CA PHE A 206 10.64 -17.05 13.74
C PHE A 206 10.63 -18.50 13.22
N GLN A 207 10.92 -18.68 11.93
CA GLN A 207 11.07 -19.98 11.27
C GLN A 207 12.42 -20.67 11.56
N GLN A 208 13.25 -20.12 12.45
CA GLN A 208 14.60 -20.59 12.78
C GLN A 208 15.59 -20.57 11.58
N ASP A 209 15.28 -19.82 10.52
CA ASP A 209 16.14 -19.58 9.35
C ASP A 209 17.04 -18.36 9.55
N HIS A 210 17.98 -18.46 10.49
CA HIS A 210 18.97 -17.40 10.73
C HIS A 210 19.84 -17.07 9.51
N PRO A 211 20.33 -18.05 8.70
CA PRO A 211 21.08 -17.74 7.49
C PRO A 211 20.27 -16.93 6.46
N GLY A 212 18.99 -17.28 6.28
CA GLY A 212 18.07 -16.53 5.42
C GLY A 212 17.83 -15.12 5.94
N ALA A 213 17.58 -14.95 7.24
CA ALA A 213 17.42 -13.65 7.88
C ALA A 213 18.66 -12.75 7.66
N LEU A 214 19.86 -13.30 7.83
CA LEU A 214 21.10 -12.58 7.59
C LEU A 214 21.31 -12.23 6.11
N LYS A 215 20.90 -13.11 5.19
CA LYS A 215 20.92 -12.82 3.74
C LYS A 215 19.97 -11.68 3.40
N GLN A 216 18.77 -11.69 3.97
CA GLN A 216 17.73 -10.69 3.75
C GLN A 216 18.16 -9.30 4.24
N VAL A 217 18.68 -9.17 5.47
CA VAL A 217 19.14 -7.87 5.98
C VAL A 217 20.33 -7.31 5.19
N LYS A 218 21.24 -8.17 4.72
CA LYS A 218 22.35 -7.76 3.84
C LYS A 218 21.83 -7.24 2.49
N ALA A 219 20.83 -7.92 1.92
CA ALA A 219 20.20 -7.48 0.69
C ALA A 219 19.49 -6.13 0.86
N LEU A 220 18.79 -5.92 1.98
CA LEU A 220 18.18 -4.64 2.33
C LEU A 220 19.22 -3.51 2.43
N LEU A 221 20.34 -3.75 3.11
CA LEU A 221 21.42 -2.77 3.23
C LEU A 221 22.03 -2.44 1.86
N ALA A 222 22.22 -3.44 1.00
CA ALA A 222 22.72 -3.24 -0.37
C ALA A 222 21.72 -2.43 -1.22
N ALA A 223 20.43 -2.78 -1.18
CA ALA A 223 19.38 -2.05 -1.88
C ALA A 223 19.27 -0.59 -1.41
N TYR A 224 19.37 -0.36 -0.10
CA TYR A 224 19.32 0.99 0.47
C TYR A 224 20.49 1.84 -0.04
N ARG A 225 21.71 1.28 -0.02
CA ARG A 225 22.93 1.96 -0.52
C ARG A 225 22.89 2.21 -2.03
N ALA A 226 22.38 1.26 -2.82
CA ALA A 226 22.23 1.40 -4.26
C ALA A 226 21.28 2.54 -4.65
N GLY A 227 20.38 2.95 -3.74
CA GLY A 227 19.50 4.11 -3.92
C GLY A 227 20.21 5.46 -3.82
N GLN A 228 21.46 5.52 -3.38
CA GLN A 228 22.21 6.78 -3.30
C GLN A 228 22.32 7.42 -4.69
N GLY A 229 21.99 8.72 -4.78
CA GLY A 229 21.96 9.46 -6.05
C GLY A 229 20.72 9.21 -6.91
N GLN A 230 19.80 8.32 -6.50
CA GLN A 230 18.53 8.08 -7.20
C GLN A 230 17.40 8.87 -6.54
N ALA A 231 16.69 9.70 -7.31
CA ALA A 231 15.64 10.59 -6.77
C ALA A 231 14.46 9.85 -6.12
N ASN A 232 14.10 8.68 -6.68
CA ASN A 232 12.97 7.84 -6.28
C ASN A 232 13.39 6.65 -5.40
N SER A 233 14.39 6.84 -4.54
CA SER A 233 14.85 5.82 -3.61
C SER A 233 14.50 6.15 -2.16
N LEU A 234 14.45 5.12 -1.32
CA LEU A 234 14.32 5.31 0.13
C LEU A 234 15.47 6.18 0.66
N TYR A 235 16.68 6.03 0.12
CA TYR A 235 17.82 6.87 0.48
C TYR A 235 17.51 8.36 0.30
N ALA A 236 17.02 8.77 -0.86
CA ALA A 236 16.71 10.17 -1.14
C ALA A 236 15.55 10.69 -0.27
N VAL A 237 14.54 9.86 0.00
CA VAL A 237 13.45 10.21 0.92
C VAL A 237 13.98 10.47 2.33
N LEU A 238 14.79 9.56 2.86
CA LEU A 238 15.34 9.69 4.21
C LEU A 238 16.39 10.82 4.31
N GLN A 239 17.08 11.13 3.22
CA GLN A 239 17.99 12.27 3.17
C GLN A 239 17.24 13.59 3.30
N ARG A 240 16.10 13.74 2.60
CA ARG A 240 15.24 14.93 2.72
C ARG A 240 14.59 15.08 4.09
N SER A 241 14.37 13.98 4.80
CA SER A 241 13.83 14.00 6.17
C SER A 241 14.91 14.16 7.25
N GLY A 242 16.20 14.08 6.90
CA GLY A 242 17.31 14.07 7.85
C GLY A 242 17.45 12.76 8.63
N ALA A 243 16.66 11.72 8.32
CA ALA A 243 16.69 10.42 9.01
C ALA A 243 17.64 9.39 8.34
N GLN A 244 18.30 9.76 7.24
CA GLN A 244 19.18 8.90 6.44
C GLN A 244 20.29 8.24 7.30
N GLY A 245 20.99 9.01 8.14
CA GLY A 245 22.07 8.51 8.98
C GLY A 245 21.57 7.52 10.04
N GLN A 246 20.51 7.91 10.76
CA GLN A 246 19.89 7.07 11.80
C GLN A 246 19.38 5.74 11.22
N PHE A 247 18.69 5.77 10.08
CA PHE A 247 18.20 4.55 9.44
C PHE A 247 19.35 3.63 9.00
N ALA A 248 20.40 4.19 8.42
CA ALA A 248 21.58 3.42 8.00
C ALA A 248 22.26 2.72 9.19
N GLU A 249 22.38 3.42 10.31
CA GLU A 249 22.95 2.90 11.53
C GLU A 249 22.11 1.75 12.11
N LEU A 250 20.80 1.97 12.29
CA LEU A 250 19.88 0.96 12.79
C LEU A 250 19.84 -0.29 11.89
N LEU A 251 19.87 -0.11 10.57
CA LEU A 251 19.87 -1.25 9.63
C LEU A 251 21.17 -2.05 9.72
N ALA A 252 22.31 -1.38 9.95
CA ALA A 252 23.58 -2.04 10.20
C ALA A 252 23.60 -2.76 11.57
N GLN A 253 23.04 -2.15 12.61
CA GLN A 253 22.88 -2.76 13.94
C GLN A 253 21.98 -3.99 13.88
N TYR A 254 20.92 -3.97 13.06
CA TYR A 254 20.06 -5.12 12.85
C TYR A 254 20.83 -6.33 12.29
N GLY A 255 21.72 -6.09 11.32
CA GLY A 255 22.63 -7.12 10.82
C GLY A 255 23.60 -7.65 11.87
N LYS A 256 24.14 -6.79 12.74
CA LYS A 256 25.02 -7.20 13.84
C LYS A 256 24.29 -8.04 14.88
N LEU A 257 23.07 -7.65 15.27
CA LEU A 257 22.23 -8.42 16.18
C LEU A 257 21.98 -9.84 15.67
N LEU A 258 21.69 -10.00 14.38
CA LEU A 258 21.54 -11.32 13.76
C LEU A 258 22.83 -12.15 13.79
N GLN A 259 24.00 -11.53 13.62
CA GLN A 259 25.29 -12.22 13.67
C GLN A 259 25.62 -12.78 15.05
N ILE A 260 25.24 -12.05 16.11
CA ILE A 260 25.43 -12.49 17.50
C ILE A 260 24.24 -13.28 18.04
N GLN A 261 23.29 -13.65 17.18
CA GLN A 261 22.06 -14.38 17.53
C GLN A 261 21.25 -13.69 18.65
N GLY A 262 21.07 -12.37 18.53
CA GLY A 262 20.16 -11.61 19.39
C GLY A 262 18.77 -12.23 19.45
N SER A 263 18.09 -12.05 20.57
CA SER A 263 16.76 -12.59 20.81
C SER A 263 15.72 -12.03 19.83
N PHE A 264 14.60 -12.75 19.67
CA PHE A 264 13.49 -12.28 18.86
C PHE A 264 12.95 -10.92 19.33
N GLU A 265 12.96 -10.66 20.63
CA GLU A 265 12.52 -9.39 21.22
C GLU A 265 13.44 -8.23 20.80
N GLU A 266 14.76 -8.39 20.95
CA GLU A 266 15.74 -7.38 20.52
C GLU A 266 15.65 -7.11 19.01
N LEU A 267 15.50 -8.17 18.20
CA LEU A 267 15.33 -8.06 16.76
C LEU A 267 14.01 -7.36 16.38
N SER A 268 12.92 -7.66 17.11
CA SER A 268 11.62 -7.01 16.91
C SER A 268 11.68 -5.52 17.27
N GLN A 269 12.33 -5.17 18.37
CA GLN A 269 12.52 -3.78 18.78
C GLN A 269 13.33 -3.01 17.74
N GLN A 270 14.41 -3.61 17.23
CA GLN A 270 15.22 -3.02 16.17
C GLN A 270 14.43 -2.80 14.87
N ALA A 271 13.61 -3.77 14.47
CA ALA A 271 12.71 -3.66 13.33
C ALA A 271 11.67 -2.55 13.51
N ASP A 272 11.13 -2.39 14.72
CA ASP A 272 10.15 -1.34 15.03
C ASP A 272 10.76 0.06 14.98
N GLN A 273 12.00 0.23 15.43
CA GLN A 273 12.73 1.49 15.28
C GLN A 273 12.94 1.85 13.80
N LEU A 274 13.34 0.88 12.97
CA LEU A 274 13.47 1.08 11.52
C LEU A 274 12.14 1.50 10.88
N LYS A 275 11.05 0.79 11.19
CA LYS A 275 9.72 1.08 10.64
C LYS A 275 9.16 2.41 11.13
N THR A 276 9.48 2.83 12.36
CA THR A 276 9.11 4.15 12.88
C THR A 276 9.70 5.27 12.02
N ILE A 277 10.96 5.14 11.62
CA ILE A 277 11.60 6.10 10.70
C ILE A 277 10.89 6.13 9.35
N LEU A 278 10.50 4.96 8.81
CA LEU A 278 9.76 4.89 7.54
C LEU A 278 8.41 5.62 7.65
N THR A 279 7.65 5.38 8.73
CA THR A 279 6.37 6.04 8.97
C THR A 279 6.52 7.56 9.05
N GLN A 280 7.46 8.05 9.87
CA GLN A 280 7.72 9.49 10.02
C GLN A 280 8.18 10.14 8.71
N ALA A 281 8.95 9.43 7.89
CA ALA A 281 9.33 9.90 6.56
C ALA A 281 8.10 10.02 5.63
N GLY A 282 7.18 9.05 5.69
CA GLY A 282 5.93 9.06 4.92
C GLY A 282 5.01 10.23 5.31
N GLU A 283 4.82 10.48 6.61
CA GLU A 283 4.01 11.59 7.11
C GLU A 283 4.52 12.96 6.63
N ARG A 284 5.85 13.13 6.57
CA ARG A 284 6.48 14.36 6.05
C ARG A 284 6.35 14.51 4.54
N LEU A 285 6.20 13.43 3.79
CA LEU A 285 5.90 13.49 2.35
C LEU A 285 4.44 13.89 2.08
N ALA A 286 3.52 13.53 2.96
CA ALA A 286 2.09 13.85 2.81
C ALA A 286 1.74 15.31 3.20
N THR A 287 2.66 16.02 3.85
CA THR A 287 2.45 17.38 4.40
C THR A 287 3.20 18.48 3.66
N ARG A 288 3.90 18.15 2.57
CA ARG A 288 4.61 19.07 1.69
C ARG A 288 3.96 19.07 0.31
#